data_AF-A0A9X4MEP9-F1
#
_entry.id   AF-A0A9X4MEP9-F1
#
_cell.length_a   1.000
_cell.length_b   1.000
_cell.length_c   1.000
_cell.angle_alpha   90.00
_cell.angle_beta   90.00
_cell.angle_gamma   90.00
#
_symmetry.space_group_name_H-M   'P 1'
#
loop_
_entity.id
_entity.type
_entity.pdbx_description
1 polymer ?
#
loop_
_entity_poly.entity_id
_entity_poly.type
_entity_poly.pdbx_seq_one_letter_code
_entity_poly.pdbx_strand_id
1 'polypeptide(L)'
;MKIGYSMLLGEYMDAVHIEYEDCKGFQIVCPSCYEAIFKVVRNSISETGTIDYLSHYSTSRSYEAECELRSKNLSSVERENHNSISRNQRLRYFLAVLQEMIAEDPIYSHGYKKPHKKLNLSEALKYFRSGLFSHCQKQSFSQEEFNLISDEYISHVEIVGGTVKTDFSISVQKRIAYDVWKHLVSDRKHRNFDFLFNHGYITLIGRIANSKNVRDWVPEEEYIIQCLIEIVESKKSRGMQILGEMLHTPVGTKFAIEGSDFLSKTSSEIMHEMVGTLISLPYFSYLEKHQQKNTRN
;
A
#
# COMPACT_ATOMS: atom_id res chain seq x y z
N MET A 1 18.86 24.79 -6.29
CA MET A 1 18.91 24.01 -5.03
C MET A 1 18.62 22.53 -5.29
N LYS A 2 19.26 21.62 -4.54
CA LYS A 2 19.11 20.17 -4.75
C LYS A 2 18.05 19.51 -3.85
N ILE A 3 17.69 20.15 -2.74
CA ILE A 3 16.84 19.55 -1.71
C ILE A 3 15.56 20.37 -1.55
N GLY A 4 14.42 19.68 -1.57
CA GLY A 4 13.12 20.20 -1.18
C GLY A 4 12.63 19.55 0.12
N TYR A 5 11.53 20.07 0.66
CA TYR A 5 10.84 19.50 1.81
C TYR A 5 9.36 19.29 1.48
N SER A 6 8.86 18.07 1.57
CA SER A 6 7.43 17.79 1.45
C SER A 6 6.74 18.12 2.76
N MET A 7 5.87 19.12 2.74
CA MET A 7 5.01 19.41 3.89
C MET A 7 4.08 18.24 4.21
N LEU A 8 3.57 17.57 3.16
CA LEU A 8 2.63 16.46 3.29
C LEU A 8 3.27 15.27 4.02
N LEU A 9 4.40 14.79 3.52
CA LEU A 9 5.13 13.65 4.09
C LEU A 9 5.90 14.02 5.37
N GLY A 10 6.34 15.28 5.47
CA GLY A 10 7.27 15.73 6.50
C GLY A 10 8.71 15.27 6.22
N GLU A 11 9.08 15.13 4.95
CA GLU A 11 10.34 14.52 4.51
C GLU A 11 11.15 15.47 3.62
N TYR A 12 12.48 15.44 3.77
CA TYR A 12 13.43 16.04 2.83
C TYR A 12 13.60 15.16 1.60
N MET A 13 13.67 15.77 0.42
CA MET A 13 13.62 15.09 -0.87
C MET A 13 14.72 15.61 -1.79
N ASP A 14 15.38 14.70 -2.51
CA ASP A 14 16.33 15.10 -3.54
C ASP A 14 15.61 15.43 -4.84
N ALA A 15 16.01 16.54 -5.46
CA ALA A 15 15.51 16.96 -6.75
C ALA A 15 15.60 15.84 -7.79
N VAL A 16 16.65 15.01 -7.76
CA VAL A 16 16.85 13.91 -8.73
C VAL A 16 15.71 12.90 -8.73
N HIS A 17 15.04 12.70 -7.59
CA HIS A 17 14.03 11.65 -7.43
C HIS A 17 12.59 12.13 -7.61
N ILE A 18 12.37 13.42 -7.87
CA ILE A 18 11.04 14.00 -8.01
C ILE A 18 10.82 14.63 -9.38
N GLU A 19 9.58 14.58 -9.83
CA GLU A 19 9.11 15.20 -11.04
C GLU A 19 8.43 16.56 -10.76
N TYR A 20 8.13 17.30 -11.82
CA TYR A 20 7.48 18.60 -11.70
C TYR A 20 6.10 18.50 -11.03
N GLU A 21 5.31 17.48 -11.39
CA GLU A 21 3.96 17.28 -10.85
C GLU A 21 3.97 16.92 -9.35
N ASP A 22 5.02 16.24 -8.89
CA ASP A 22 5.21 15.90 -7.47
C ASP A 22 5.31 17.14 -6.58
N CYS A 23 5.89 18.23 -7.11
CA CYS A 23 6.09 19.45 -6.34
C CYS A 23 4.77 19.99 -5.80
N LYS A 24 3.71 19.94 -6.62
CA LYS A 24 2.37 20.33 -6.22
C LYS A 24 1.70 19.24 -5.38
N GLY A 25 1.72 17.99 -5.86
CA GLY A 25 1.03 16.86 -5.21
C GLY A 25 1.49 16.59 -3.78
N PHE A 26 2.79 16.76 -3.51
CA PHE A 26 3.39 16.53 -2.20
C PHE A 26 3.66 17.81 -1.41
N GLN A 27 3.18 18.96 -1.90
CA GLN A 27 3.37 20.27 -1.28
C GLN A 27 4.86 20.53 -0.96
N ILE A 28 5.71 20.40 -1.99
CA ILE A 28 7.16 20.53 -1.85
C ILE A 28 7.53 22.01 -1.79
N VAL A 29 8.24 22.38 -0.73
CA VAL A 29 8.67 23.74 -0.43
C VAL A 29 10.18 23.82 -0.23
N CYS A 30 10.70 25.04 -0.28
CA CYS A 30 12.06 25.31 0.15
C CYS A 30 12.21 25.02 1.65
N PRO A 31 13.20 24.22 2.08
CA PRO A 31 13.40 23.93 3.50
C PRO A 31 13.86 25.16 4.32
N SER A 32 14.31 26.23 3.67
CA SER A 32 14.83 27.44 4.34
C SER A 32 13.77 28.51 4.55
N CYS A 33 12.96 28.81 3.53
CA CYS A 33 11.95 29.87 3.57
C CYS A 33 10.51 29.37 3.51
N TYR A 34 10.29 28.07 3.29
CA TYR A 34 8.96 27.43 3.15
C TYR A 34 8.11 27.96 1.98
N GLU A 35 8.70 28.69 1.04
CA GLU A 35 8.04 29.05 -0.21
C GLU A 35 7.94 27.84 -1.14
N ALA A 36 6.88 27.81 -1.97
CA ALA A 36 6.69 26.78 -2.98
C ALA A 36 7.85 26.80 -4.00
N ILE A 37 8.31 25.62 -4.38
CA ILE A 37 9.37 25.41 -5.37
C ILE A 37 8.91 24.45 -6.46
N PHE A 38 9.61 24.44 -7.59
CA PHE A 38 9.32 23.55 -8.71
C PHE A 38 10.58 22.92 -9.28
N LYS A 39 10.43 21.72 -9.86
CA LYS A 39 11.48 20.96 -10.50
C LYS A 39 11.89 21.58 -11.84
N VAL A 40 13.20 21.67 -12.08
CA VAL A 40 13.77 22.06 -13.37
C VAL A 40 14.82 21.03 -13.78
N VAL A 41 14.80 20.69 -15.07
CA VAL A 41 15.75 19.79 -15.70
C VAL A 41 16.49 20.56 -16.79
N ARG A 42 17.82 20.57 -16.75
CA ARG A 42 18.66 21.14 -17.82
C ARG A 42 19.53 20.07 -18.44
N ASN A 43 19.64 20.08 -19.76
CA ASN A 43 20.62 19.24 -20.45
C ASN A 43 22.02 19.81 -20.20
N SER A 44 22.93 18.97 -19.71
CA SER A 44 24.34 19.37 -19.61
C SER A 44 24.95 19.44 -21.01
N ILE A 45 25.70 20.51 -21.28
CA ILE A 45 26.34 20.75 -22.59
C ILE A 45 27.63 19.91 -22.75
N SER A 46 28.20 19.44 -21.63
CA SER A 46 29.54 18.81 -21.59
C SER A 46 29.56 17.36 -21.12
N GLU A 47 28.45 16.83 -20.60
CA GLU A 47 28.32 15.45 -20.13
C GLU A 47 26.96 14.92 -20.59
N THR A 48 26.87 13.64 -20.98
CA THR A 48 25.65 12.98 -21.44
C THR A 48 24.63 12.77 -20.30
N GLY A 49 24.32 13.82 -19.55
CA GLY A 49 23.49 13.77 -18.35
C GLY A 49 22.61 15.01 -18.19
N THR A 50 21.50 14.83 -17.47
CA THR A 50 20.61 15.91 -17.04
C THR A 50 21.07 16.46 -15.71
N ILE A 51 20.85 17.77 -15.50
CA ILE A 51 21.04 18.44 -14.22
C ILE A 51 19.66 18.75 -13.65
N ASP A 52 19.33 18.08 -12.56
CA ASP A 52 18.07 18.17 -11.85
C ASP A 52 18.20 19.10 -10.63
N TYR A 53 17.34 20.11 -10.55
CA TYR A 53 17.33 21.05 -9.43
C TYR A 53 15.93 21.63 -9.18
N LEU A 54 15.76 22.23 -8.01
CA LEU A 54 14.55 22.95 -7.61
C LEU A 54 14.78 24.46 -7.66
N SER A 55 13.74 25.21 -8.02
CA SER A 55 13.75 26.67 -8.17
C SER A 55 12.55 27.31 -7.47
N HIS A 56 12.69 28.55 -7.01
CA HIS A 56 11.55 29.35 -6.55
C HIS A 56 10.79 29.93 -7.73
N TYR A 57 9.50 30.20 -7.53
CA TYR A 57 8.69 30.93 -8.50
C TYR A 57 9.01 32.44 -8.54
N SER A 58 9.55 33.00 -7.45
CA SER A 58 9.89 34.41 -7.34
C SER A 58 11.34 34.70 -7.79
N THR A 59 11.53 35.73 -8.60
CA THR A 59 12.79 36.02 -9.33
C THR A 59 13.89 36.76 -8.55
N SER A 60 13.78 36.91 -7.22
CA SER A 60 14.82 37.63 -6.48
C SER A 60 16.08 36.77 -6.27
N ARG A 61 17.03 36.87 -7.23
CA ARG A 61 18.23 36.03 -7.30
C ARG A 61 19.10 36.03 -6.03
N SER A 62 19.08 37.12 -5.26
CA SER A 62 19.84 37.21 -3.99
C SER A 62 19.26 36.29 -2.91
N TYR A 63 17.95 36.17 -2.84
CA TYR A 63 17.26 35.36 -1.83
C TYR A 63 17.37 33.86 -2.14
N GLU A 64 17.36 33.51 -3.44
CA GLU A 64 17.57 32.13 -3.89
C GLU A 64 18.96 31.61 -3.54
N ALA A 65 20.01 32.42 -3.72
CA ALA A 65 21.38 32.04 -3.41
C ALA A 65 21.59 31.77 -1.90
N GLU A 66 20.96 32.57 -1.04
CA GLU A 66 20.98 32.33 0.40
C GLU A 66 20.26 31.05 0.79
N CYS A 67 19.08 30.78 0.21
CA CYS A 67 18.34 29.56 0.45
C CYS A 67 19.10 28.32 -0.02
N GLU A 68 19.80 28.40 -1.16
CA GLU A 68 20.64 27.31 -1.66
C GLU A 68 21.81 27.01 -0.71
N LEU A 69 22.51 28.04 -0.24
CA LEU A 69 23.60 27.88 0.74
C LEU A 69 23.12 27.25 2.05
N ARG A 70 21.97 27.69 2.58
CA ARG A 70 21.40 27.15 3.83
C ARG A 70 20.95 25.69 3.64
N SER A 71 20.32 25.38 2.51
CA SER A 71 19.91 24.00 2.20
C SER A 71 21.10 23.03 2.07
N LYS A 72 22.26 23.53 1.63
CA LYS A 72 23.50 22.75 1.49
C LYS A 72 24.13 22.36 2.84
N ASN A 73 23.86 23.12 3.89
CA ASN A 73 24.41 22.89 5.22
C ASN A 73 23.64 21.82 6.03
N LEU A 74 22.49 21.34 5.53
CA LEU A 74 21.78 20.22 6.14
C LEU A 74 22.55 18.92 5.90
N SER A 75 23.03 18.28 6.97
CA SER A 75 23.73 17.00 6.82
C SER A 75 22.80 15.90 6.32
N SER A 76 23.33 14.88 5.65
CA SER A 76 22.56 13.69 5.28
C SER A 76 21.96 13.00 6.51
N VAL A 77 22.75 12.89 7.58
CA VAL A 77 22.35 12.22 8.83
C VAL A 77 21.17 12.92 9.50
N GLU A 78 21.16 14.25 9.58
CA GLU A 78 20.03 15.00 10.15
C GLU A 78 18.76 14.81 9.32
N ARG A 79 18.88 14.83 7.99
CA ARG A 79 17.75 14.62 7.07
C ARG A 79 17.18 13.20 7.21
N GLU A 80 18.03 12.19 7.25
CA GLU A 80 17.62 10.80 7.42
C GLU A 80 16.93 10.56 8.77
N ASN A 81 17.49 11.12 9.84
CA ASN A 81 16.88 11.05 11.17
C ASN A 81 15.50 11.74 11.20
N HIS A 82 15.38 12.94 10.63
CA HIS A 82 14.10 13.65 10.53
C HIS A 82 13.08 12.84 9.72
N ASN A 83 13.47 12.36 8.54
CA ASN A 83 12.61 11.56 7.67
C ASN A 83 12.13 10.29 8.38
N SER A 84 13.01 9.60 9.13
CA SER A 84 12.65 8.44 9.94
C SER A 84 11.61 8.77 11.01
N ILE A 85 11.76 9.89 11.72
CA ILE A 85 10.80 10.34 12.73
C ILE A 85 9.44 10.65 12.08
N SER A 86 9.43 11.44 11.01
CA SER A 86 8.21 11.79 10.27
C SER A 86 7.49 10.55 9.74
N ARG A 87 8.23 9.62 9.14
CA ARG A 87 7.71 8.34 8.64
C ARG A 87 7.04 7.53 9.74
N ASN A 88 7.67 7.43 10.93
CA ASN A 88 7.07 6.76 12.08
C ASN A 88 5.78 7.44 12.57
N GLN A 89 5.72 8.77 12.55
CA GLN A 89 4.51 9.51 12.89
C GLN A 89 3.39 9.24 11.87
N ARG A 90 3.70 9.26 10.57
CA ARG A 90 2.75 8.96 9.49
C ARG A 90 2.26 7.52 9.56
N LEU A 91 3.14 6.56 9.80
CA LEU A 91 2.78 5.15 9.97
C LEU A 91 1.78 4.97 11.12
N ARG A 92 2.03 5.59 12.29
CA ARG A 92 1.08 5.56 13.42
C ARG A 92 -0.29 6.12 13.05
N TYR A 93 -0.31 7.22 12.30
CA TYR A 93 -1.55 7.81 11.81
C TYR A 93 -2.28 6.84 10.87
N PHE A 94 -1.61 6.29 9.87
CA PHE A 94 -2.22 5.34 8.92
C PHE A 94 -2.77 4.09 9.62
N LEU A 95 -2.05 3.55 10.59
CA LEU A 95 -2.52 2.40 11.37
C LEU A 95 -3.77 2.73 12.19
N ALA A 96 -3.91 3.97 12.68
CA ALA A 96 -5.08 4.42 13.43
C ALA A 96 -6.33 4.55 12.55
N VAL A 97 -6.16 4.96 11.29
CA VAL A 97 -7.28 5.16 10.33
C VAL A 97 -7.42 4.02 9.31
N LEU A 98 -6.63 2.95 9.41
CA LEU A 98 -6.57 1.89 8.39
C LEU A 98 -7.94 1.25 8.11
N GLN A 99 -8.68 0.88 9.14
CA GLN A 99 -10.00 0.26 8.98
C GLN A 99 -11.01 1.23 8.35
N GLU A 100 -10.87 2.54 8.62
CA GLU A 100 -11.69 3.57 8.00
C GLU A 100 -11.35 3.68 6.51
N MET A 101 -10.07 3.74 6.15
CA MET A 101 -9.62 3.78 4.75
C MET A 101 -10.13 2.58 3.96
N ILE A 102 -9.99 1.36 4.50
CA ILE A 102 -10.49 0.13 3.84
C ILE A 102 -12.02 0.12 3.76
N ALA A 103 -12.71 0.70 4.75
CA ALA A 103 -14.17 0.76 4.77
C ALA A 103 -14.77 1.74 3.74
N GLU A 104 -13.97 2.63 3.16
CA GLU A 104 -14.38 3.50 2.04
C GLU A 104 -14.47 2.74 0.70
N ASP A 105 -14.01 1.48 0.62
CA ASP A 105 -14.10 0.67 -0.59
C ASP A 105 -15.56 0.51 -1.09
N PRO A 106 -15.84 0.69 -2.40
CA PRO A 106 -17.18 0.56 -2.97
C PRO A 106 -17.91 -0.76 -2.66
N ILE A 107 -17.18 -1.85 -2.38
CA ILE A 107 -17.75 -3.13 -1.96
C ILE A 107 -18.57 -3.01 -0.67
N TYR A 108 -18.31 -1.96 0.12
CA TYR A 108 -19.01 -1.63 1.36
C TYR A 108 -20.01 -0.48 1.20
N SER A 109 -20.57 -0.26 0.01
CA SER A 109 -21.68 0.69 -0.22
C SER A 109 -22.85 0.56 0.76
N HIS A 110 -23.05 -0.64 1.34
CA HIS A 110 -24.08 -0.94 2.34
C HIS A 110 -23.52 -1.19 3.76
N GLY A 111 -22.26 -0.84 4.00
CA GLY A 111 -21.53 -0.97 5.26
C GLY A 111 -20.81 -2.32 5.46
N TYR A 112 -19.63 -2.27 6.05
CA TYR A 112 -18.75 -3.44 6.26
C TYR A 112 -19.12 -4.30 7.49
N LYS A 113 -19.88 -3.76 8.45
CA LYS A 113 -20.10 -4.41 9.77
C LYS A 113 -20.74 -5.79 9.67
N LYS A 114 -21.79 -5.93 8.85
CA LYS A 114 -22.52 -7.19 8.67
C LYS A 114 -21.67 -8.28 8.01
N PRO A 115 -21.03 -8.06 6.83
CA PRO A 115 -20.20 -9.08 6.21
C PRO A 115 -19.00 -9.47 7.09
N HIS A 116 -18.30 -8.50 7.69
CA HIS A 116 -17.18 -8.79 8.60
C HIS A 116 -17.63 -9.58 9.83
N LYS A 117 -18.82 -9.28 10.39
CA LYS A 117 -19.38 -10.07 11.49
C LYS A 117 -19.63 -11.52 11.07
N LYS A 118 -20.14 -11.77 9.86
CA LYS A 118 -20.35 -13.15 9.34
C LYS A 118 -19.01 -13.90 9.29
N LEU A 119 -17.97 -13.29 8.71
CA LEU A 119 -16.63 -13.88 8.65
C LEU A 119 -16.04 -14.15 10.04
N ASN A 120 -16.17 -13.18 10.96
CA ASN A 120 -15.69 -13.28 12.34
C ASN A 120 -16.48 -14.27 13.21
N LEU A 121 -17.60 -14.85 12.73
CA LEU A 121 -18.32 -15.92 13.42
C LEU A 121 -17.90 -17.32 12.94
N SER A 122 -17.26 -17.44 11.77
CA SER A 122 -16.77 -18.73 11.27
C SER A 122 -15.50 -19.15 12.01
N GLU A 123 -15.60 -20.20 12.82
CA GLU A 123 -14.46 -20.76 13.56
C GLU A 123 -13.38 -21.34 12.65
N ALA A 124 -13.76 -21.95 11.52
CA ALA A 124 -12.82 -22.46 10.53
C ALA A 124 -12.07 -21.30 9.86
N LEU A 125 -12.76 -20.21 9.53
CA LEU A 125 -12.12 -19.04 8.95
C LEU A 125 -11.16 -18.35 9.93
N LYS A 126 -11.51 -18.28 11.21
CA LYS A 126 -10.57 -17.81 12.25
C LYS A 126 -9.31 -18.66 12.29
N TYR A 127 -9.44 -19.99 12.27
CA TYR A 127 -8.31 -20.89 12.24
C TYR A 127 -7.43 -20.64 11.00
N PHE A 128 -8.04 -20.54 9.83
CA PHE A 128 -7.34 -20.26 8.59
C PHE A 128 -6.59 -18.91 8.65
N ARG A 129 -7.26 -17.86 9.09
CA ARG A 129 -6.69 -16.52 9.26
C ARG A 129 -5.51 -16.49 10.22
N SER A 130 -5.62 -17.16 11.38
CA SER A 130 -4.52 -17.29 12.34
C SER A 130 -3.34 -18.08 11.78
N GLY A 131 -3.61 -19.11 10.97
CA GLY A 131 -2.59 -19.86 10.23
C GLY A 131 -1.84 -18.97 9.24
N LEU A 132 -2.57 -18.21 8.41
CA LEU A 132 -1.99 -17.27 7.46
C LEU A 132 -1.16 -16.19 8.16
N PHE A 133 -1.69 -15.61 9.24
CA PHE A 133 -0.96 -14.65 10.05
C PHE A 133 0.38 -15.21 10.55
N SER A 134 0.34 -16.43 11.12
CA SER A 134 1.54 -17.11 11.62
C SER A 134 2.54 -17.42 10.52
N HIS A 135 2.06 -17.72 9.31
CA HIS A 135 2.90 -17.93 8.13
C HIS A 135 3.60 -16.63 7.72
N CYS A 136 2.86 -15.52 7.61
CA CYS A 136 3.41 -14.20 7.27
C CYS A 136 4.48 -13.74 8.27
N GLN A 137 4.29 -14.02 9.57
CA GLN A 137 5.29 -13.73 10.60
C GLN A 137 6.59 -14.52 10.42
N LYS A 138 6.50 -15.79 10.03
CA LYS A 138 7.66 -16.67 9.89
C LYS A 138 8.46 -16.37 8.63
N GLN A 139 7.78 -16.14 7.52
CA GLN A 139 8.42 -15.95 6.21
C GLN A 139 9.22 -14.64 6.11
N SER A 140 8.93 -13.63 6.95
CA SER A 140 9.63 -12.34 6.93
C SER A 140 9.69 -11.73 5.52
N PHE A 141 8.52 -11.41 4.98
CA PHE A 141 8.34 -10.89 3.63
C PHE A 141 9.23 -9.67 3.34
N SER A 142 10.17 -9.83 2.41
CA SER A 142 11.14 -8.80 2.04
C SER A 142 10.47 -7.62 1.32
N GLN A 143 11.20 -6.52 1.17
CA GLN A 143 10.65 -5.35 0.47
C GLN A 143 10.59 -5.62 -1.03
N GLU A 144 11.54 -6.38 -1.54
CA GLU A 144 11.65 -6.81 -2.92
C GLU A 144 10.45 -7.69 -3.31
N GLU A 145 10.12 -8.69 -2.50
CA GLU A 145 8.95 -9.55 -2.76
C GLU A 145 7.63 -8.77 -2.66
N PHE A 146 7.51 -7.85 -1.70
CA PHE A 146 6.34 -6.98 -1.60
C PHE A 146 6.20 -6.09 -2.83
N ASN A 147 7.30 -5.53 -3.34
CA ASN A 147 7.30 -4.71 -4.52
C ASN A 147 6.90 -5.52 -5.77
N LEU A 148 7.37 -6.77 -5.91
CA LEU A 148 6.98 -7.63 -7.03
C LEU A 148 5.47 -7.88 -7.08
N ILE A 149 4.85 -8.22 -5.93
CA ILE A 149 3.38 -8.37 -5.85
C ILE A 149 2.68 -7.04 -6.14
N SER A 150 3.22 -5.94 -5.62
CA SER A 150 2.66 -4.60 -5.85
C SER A 150 2.71 -4.22 -7.33
N ASP A 151 3.80 -4.54 -8.04
CA ASP A 151 3.97 -4.27 -9.47
C ASP A 151 2.98 -5.06 -10.33
N GLU A 152 2.78 -6.34 -10.01
CA GLU A 152 1.74 -7.15 -10.64
C GLU A 152 0.36 -6.48 -10.47
N TYR A 153 0.01 -6.12 -9.23
CA TYR A 153 -1.27 -5.45 -8.95
C TYR A 153 -1.42 -4.13 -9.72
N ILE A 154 -0.41 -3.25 -9.65
CA ILE A 154 -0.39 -1.95 -10.34
C ILE A 154 -0.58 -2.11 -11.85
N SER A 155 0.01 -3.14 -12.45
CA SER A 155 -0.13 -3.41 -13.89
C SER A 155 -1.57 -3.76 -14.29
N HIS A 156 -2.38 -4.25 -13.34
CA HIS A 156 -3.75 -4.70 -13.56
C HIS A 156 -4.82 -3.70 -13.12
N VAL A 157 -4.47 -2.63 -12.40
CA VAL A 157 -5.43 -1.62 -11.95
C VAL A 157 -5.21 -0.27 -12.62
N GLU A 158 -6.30 0.35 -13.06
CA GLU A 158 -6.25 1.69 -13.66
C GLU A 158 -5.98 2.80 -12.63
N ILE A 159 -6.23 2.54 -11.33
CA ILE A 159 -6.16 3.53 -10.25
C ILE A 159 -5.28 2.99 -9.12
N VAL A 160 -4.11 3.60 -8.94
CA VAL A 160 -3.24 3.44 -7.77
C VAL A 160 -3.47 4.62 -6.83
N GLY A 161 -3.50 4.38 -5.52
CA GLY A 161 -3.85 5.34 -4.46
C GLY A 161 -3.53 6.80 -4.80
N GLY A 162 -4.59 7.60 -4.94
CA GLY A 162 -4.55 8.86 -5.66
C GLY A 162 -3.62 9.93 -5.08
N THR A 163 -2.84 10.54 -5.99
CA THR A 163 -2.75 12.01 -6.19
C THR A 163 -1.95 12.33 -7.47
N VAL A 164 -0.87 11.59 -7.76
CA VAL A 164 -0.01 11.78 -8.96
C VAL A 164 0.56 10.41 -9.40
N LYS A 165 0.63 10.12 -10.71
CA LYS A 165 1.17 8.84 -11.25
C LYS A 165 2.62 8.97 -11.75
N THR A 166 3.48 9.55 -10.92
CA THR A 166 4.95 9.62 -11.17
C THR A 166 5.63 8.40 -10.56
N ASP A 167 6.85 8.10 -11.01
CA ASP A 167 7.66 7.02 -10.43
C ASP A 167 7.92 7.27 -8.94
N PHE A 168 8.13 8.54 -8.58
CA PHE A 168 8.27 8.98 -7.21
C PHE A 168 7.05 8.63 -6.36
N SER A 169 5.86 9.04 -6.80
CA SER A 169 4.61 8.85 -6.07
C SER A 169 4.32 7.36 -5.86
N ILE A 170 4.51 6.54 -6.90
CA ILE A 170 4.35 5.08 -6.82
C ILE A 170 5.34 4.47 -5.82
N SER A 171 6.61 4.89 -5.87
CA SER A 171 7.64 4.45 -4.92
C SER A 171 7.26 4.77 -3.47
N VAL A 172 6.77 5.98 -3.20
CA VAL A 172 6.29 6.37 -1.87
C VAL A 172 5.08 5.55 -1.44
N GLN A 173 4.11 5.33 -2.34
CA GLN A 173 2.92 4.53 -2.09
C GLN A 173 3.30 3.10 -1.66
N LYS A 174 4.17 2.44 -2.41
CA LYS A 174 4.68 1.10 -2.09
C LYS A 174 5.40 1.08 -0.74
N ARG A 175 6.24 2.08 -0.48
CA ARG A 175 6.98 2.20 0.80
C ARG A 175 6.02 2.32 1.98
N ILE A 176 5.00 3.18 1.90
CA ILE A 176 3.99 3.34 2.96
C ILE A 176 3.22 2.02 3.16
N ALA A 177 2.74 1.41 2.08
CA ALA A 177 2.01 0.14 2.13
C ALA A 177 2.85 -0.97 2.77
N TYR A 178 4.13 -1.06 2.42
CA TYR A 178 5.06 -2.03 3.01
C TYR A 178 5.31 -1.81 4.51
N ASP A 179 5.43 -0.55 4.95
CA ASP A 179 5.57 -0.24 6.38
C ASP A 179 4.33 -0.62 7.17
N VAL A 180 3.16 -0.34 6.61
CA VAL A 180 1.89 -0.79 7.17
C VAL A 180 1.88 -2.30 7.26
N TRP A 181 2.17 -3.01 6.16
CA TRP A 181 2.25 -4.47 6.13
C TRP A 181 3.16 -5.04 7.23
N LYS A 182 4.41 -4.56 7.31
CA LYS A 182 5.37 -4.96 8.35
C LYS A 182 4.81 -4.78 9.75
N HIS A 183 4.15 -3.65 10.01
CA HIS A 183 3.54 -3.40 11.30
C HIS A 183 2.40 -4.38 11.57
N LEU A 184 1.52 -4.63 10.59
CA LEU A 184 0.38 -5.54 10.71
C LEU A 184 0.80 -6.96 11.06
N VAL A 185 1.85 -7.47 10.42
CA VAL A 185 2.38 -8.82 10.69
C VAL A 185 3.16 -8.88 12.01
N SER A 186 3.66 -7.76 12.54
CA SER A 186 4.37 -7.70 13.82
C SER A 186 3.47 -7.47 15.05
N ASP A 187 2.31 -6.83 14.88
CA ASP A 187 1.41 -6.46 15.98
C ASP A 187 0.83 -7.71 16.65
N ARG A 188 0.86 -7.79 17.98
CA ARG A 188 0.29 -8.92 18.76
C ARG A 188 -1.23 -8.91 18.85
N LYS A 189 -1.89 -7.78 18.58
CA LYS A 189 -3.35 -7.67 18.68
C LYS A 189 -4.08 -8.05 17.39
N HIS A 190 -3.37 -8.11 16.27
CA HIS A 190 -3.84 -8.54 14.94
C HIS A 190 -5.13 -7.88 14.43
N ARG A 191 -5.68 -6.85 15.08
CA ARG A 191 -7.03 -6.33 14.75
C ARG A 191 -7.07 -5.75 13.34
N ASN A 192 -6.05 -5.00 12.97
CA ASN A 192 -5.93 -4.44 11.63
C ASN A 192 -5.60 -5.52 10.58
N PHE A 193 -4.79 -6.52 10.95
CA PHE A 193 -4.55 -7.67 10.08
C PHE A 193 -5.83 -8.44 9.81
N ASP A 194 -6.61 -8.74 10.85
CA ASP A 194 -7.89 -9.46 10.76
C ASP A 194 -8.89 -8.71 9.87
N PHE A 195 -8.93 -7.38 9.98
CA PHE A 195 -9.78 -6.54 9.15
C PHE A 195 -9.34 -6.57 7.67
N LEU A 196 -8.04 -6.44 7.42
CA LEU A 196 -7.47 -6.49 6.08
C LEU A 196 -7.67 -7.87 5.44
N PHE A 197 -7.47 -8.95 6.21
CA PHE A 197 -7.75 -10.31 5.76
C PHE A 197 -9.22 -10.48 5.37
N ASN A 198 -10.15 -10.03 6.23
CA ASN A 198 -11.57 -10.13 5.93
C ASN A 198 -11.93 -9.35 4.66
N HIS A 199 -11.32 -8.19 4.44
CA HIS A 199 -11.52 -7.46 3.20
C HIS A 199 -10.94 -8.21 2.00
N GLY A 200 -9.67 -8.65 2.04
CA GLY A 200 -9.07 -9.43 0.95
C GLY A 200 -9.84 -10.71 0.62
N TYR A 201 -10.42 -11.37 1.64
CA TYR A 201 -11.30 -12.52 1.48
C TYR A 201 -12.57 -12.18 0.68
N ILE A 202 -13.24 -11.07 1.02
CA ILE A 202 -14.46 -10.61 0.33
C ILE A 202 -14.10 -10.16 -1.10
N THR A 203 -13.01 -9.42 -1.26
CA THR A 203 -12.52 -8.95 -2.55
C THR A 203 -12.20 -10.11 -3.49
N LEU A 204 -11.55 -11.17 -2.99
CA LEU A 204 -11.28 -12.38 -3.77
C LEU A 204 -12.57 -13.04 -4.28
N ILE A 205 -13.55 -13.25 -3.39
CA ILE A 205 -14.85 -13.80 -3.77
C ILE A 205 -15.52 -12.91 -4.80
N GLY A 206 -15.51 -11.59 -4.59
CA GLY A 206 -16.08 -10.61 -5.51
C GLY A 206 -15.41 -10.62 -6.89
N ARG A 207 -14.08 -10.69 -6.94
CA ARG A 207 -13.30 -10.75 -8.19
C ARG A 207 -13.62 -12.00 -8.99
N ILE A 208 -13.62 -13.18 -8.35
CA ILE A 208 -13.98 -14.44 -9.01
C ILE A 208 -15.46 -14.40 -9.44
N ALA A 209 -16.36 -13.89 -8.59
CA ALA A 209 -17.77 -13.76 -8.96
C ALA A 209 -17.98 -12.86 -10.20
N ASN A 210 -17.26 -11.75 -10.27
CA ASN A 210 -17.34 -10.81 -11.38
C ASN A 210 -16.68 -11.33 -12.65
N SER A 211 -15.69 -12.22 -12.57
CA SER A 211 -15.05 -12.80 -13.76
C SER A 211 -16.06 -13.56 -14.62
N LYS A 212 -17.11 -14.13 -14.00
CA LYS A 212 -18.24 -14.81 -14.68
C LYS A 212 -18.97 -13.93 -15.69
N ASN A 213 -18.97 -12.61 -15.47
CA ASN A 213 -19.62 -11.65 -16.38
C ASN A 213 -18.78 -11.38 -17.64
N VAL A 214 -17.50 -11.76 -17.63
CA VAL A 214 -16.54 -11.50 -18.70
C VAL A 214 -16.12 -12.81 -19.39
N ARG A 215 -15.98 -13.90 -18.64
CA ARG A 215 -15.63 -15.23 -19.12
C ARG A 215 -16.21 -16.31 -18.21
N ASP A 216 -16.35 -17.53 -18.72
CA ASP A 216 -16.66 -18.67 -17.86
C ASP A 216 -15.55 -18.92 -16.82
N TRP A 217 -15.95 -19.49 -15.68
CA TRP A 217 -15.01 -19.92 -14.66
C TRP A 217 -14.19 -21.10 -15.14
N VAL A 218 -12.91 -21.07 -14.83
CA VAL A 218 -12.10 -22.28 -14.90
C VAL A 218 -12.40 -23.16 -13.67
N PRO A 219 -12.25 -24.50 -13.75
CA PRO A 219 -12.59 -25.41 -12.65
C PRO A 219 -11.93 -25.03 -11.32
N GLU A 220 -10.73 -24.47 -11.36
CA GLU A 220 -9.98 -24.01 -10.18
C GLU A 220 -10.68 -22.84 -9.48
N GLU A 221 -11.22 -21.88 -10.24
CA GLU A 221 -11.95 -20.73 -9.70
C GLU A 221 -13.27 -21.16 -9.07
N GLU A 222 -13.99 -22.08 -9.74
CA GLU A 222 -15.24 -22.64 -9.24
C GLU A 222 -15.03 -23.40 -7.93
N TYR A 223 -13.96 -24.21 -7.84
CA TYR A 223 -13.60 -24.91 -6.62
C TYR A 223 -13.26 -23.94 -5.48
N ILE A 224 -12.40 -22.94 -5.74
CA ILE A 224 -12.01 -21.95 -4.72
C ILE A 224 -13.24 -21.19 -4.21
N ILE A 225 -14.07 -20.64 -5.08
CA ILE A 225 -15.22 -19.83 -4.64
C ILE A 225 -16.24 -20.67 -3.86
N GLN A 226 -16.48 -21.92 -4.27
CA GLN A 226 -17.35 -22.83 -3.54
C GLN A 226 -16.81 -23.11 -2.14
N CYS A 227 -15.53 -23.47 -2.01
CA CYS A 227 -14.90 -23.70 -0.71
C CYS A 227 -14.97 -22.47 0.19
N LEU A 228 -14.68 -21.28 -0.35
CA LEU A 228 -14.72 -20.03 0.42
C LEU A 228 -16.13 -19.74 0.94
N ILE A 229 -17.15 -19.86 0.11
CA ILE A 229 -18.54 -19.67 0.55
C ILE A 229 -18.92 -20.72 1.61
N GLU A 230 -18.63 -22.00 1.37
CA GLU A 230 -18.96 -23.08 2.30
C GLU A 230 -18.26 -22.94 3.66
N ILE A 231 -17.00 -22.50 3.71
CA ILE A 231 -16.25 -22.28 4.97
C ILE A 231 -16.95 -21.25 5.87
N VAL A 232 -17.54 -20.20 5.28
CA VAL A 232 -18.21 -19.14 6.03
C VAL A 232 -19.57 -19.61 6.56
N GLU A 233 -20.26 -20.49 5.84
CA GLU A 233 -21.62 -20.94 6.15
C GLU A 233 -21.67 -22.23 6.98
N SER A 234 -20.57 -22.98 7.00
CA SER A 234 -20.46 -24.25 7.67
C SER A 234 -20.26 -24.14 9.19
N LYS A 235 -20.67 -25.19 9.90
CA LYS A 235 -20.24 -25.44 11.27
C LYS A 235 -18.73 -25.73 11.31
N LYS A 236 -18.11 -25.53 12.47
CA LYS A 236 -16.66 -25.73 12.69
C LYS A 236 -16.12 -27.04 12.10
N SER A 237 -16.77 -28.18 12.36
CA SER A 237 -16.28 -29.49 11.88
C SER A 237 -16.20 -29.58 10.35
N ARG A 238 -17.26 -29.19 9.65
CA ARG A 238 -17.28 -29.18 8.17
C ARG A 238 -16.32 -28.13 7.60
N GLY A 239 -16.27 -26.93 8.18
CA GLY A 239 -15.32 -25.91 7.75
C GLY A 239 -13.85 -26.37 7.85
N MET A 240 -13.49 -27.06 8.94
CA MET A 240 -12.16 -27.65 9.09
C MET A 240 -11.90 -28.79 8.09
N GLN A 241 -12.93 -29.59 7.77
CA GLN A 241 -12.83 -30.62 6.75
C GLN A 241 -12.57 -30.00 5.37
N ILE A 242 -13.26 -28.92 5.00
CA ILE A 242 -13.03 -28.20 3.73
C ILE A 242 -11.59 -27.68 3.66
N LEU A 243 -11.08 -27.05 4.73
CA LEU A 243 -9.68 -26.62 4.78
C LEU A 243 -8.71 -27.80 4.59
N GLY A 244 -9.02 -28.95 5.17
CA GLY A 244 -8.27 -30.18 4.98
C GLY A 244 -8.35 -30.70 3.53
N GLU A 245 -9.52 -30.69 2.91
CA GLU A 245 -9.73 -31.06 1.51
C GLU A 245 -8.90 -30.16 0.58
N MET A 246 -8.94 -28.84 0.78
CA MET A 246 -8.14 -27.87 0.03
C MET A 246 -6.63 -28.13 0.16
N LEU A 247 -6.14 -28.44 1.37
CA LEU A 247 -4.73 -28.72 1.62
C LEU A 247 -4.22 -29.99 0.92
N HIS A 248 -5.09 -31.01 0.74
CA HIS A 248 -4.71 -32.27 0.11
C HIS A 248 -5.06 -32.34 -1.38
N THR A 249 -5.69 -31.29 -1.93
CA THR A 249 -6.05 -31.22 -3.34
C THR A 249 -4.99 -30.40 -4.08
N PRO A 250 -4.20 -31.01 -4.98
CA PRO A 250 -3.18 -30.28 -5.73
C PRO A 250 -3.81 -29.36 -6.78
N VAL A 251 -3.16 -28.22 -7.02
CA VAL A 251 -3.52 -27.33 -8.14
C VAL A 251 -2.90 -27.87 -9.42
N GLY A 252 -3.67 -27.90 -10.52
CA GLY A 252 -3.24 -28.44 -11.80
C GLY A 252 -1.98 -27.78 -12.39
N THR A 253 -1.20 -28.55 -13.15
CA THR A 253 0.16 -28.22 -13.61
C THR A 253 0.28 -27.09 -14.64
N LYS A 254 -0.81 -26.57 -15.22
CA LYS A 254 -0.69 -25.56 -16.29
C LYS A 254 -0.29 -24.17 -15.79
N PHE A 255 -0.48 -23.86 -14.50
CA PHE A 255 -0.26 -22.50 -13.97
C PHE A 255 0.20 -22.46 -12.50
N ALA A 256 0.50 -23.60 -11.87
CA ALA A 256 0.91 -23.67 -10.45
C ALA A 256 2.41 -23.91 -10.29
N ILE A 257 2.98 -23.36 -9.21
CA ILE A 257 4.28 -23.82 -8.69
C ILE A 257 4.14 -25.32 -8.39
N GLU A 258 5.07 -26.15 -8.87
CA GLU A 258 5.04 -27.60 -8.63
C GLU A 258 4.81 -27.91 -7.15
N GLY A 259 3.80 -28.75 -6.86
CA GLY A 259 3.48 -29.16 -5.49
C GLY A 259 2.62 -28.19 -4.68
N SER A 260 2.01 -27.16 -5.29
CA SER A 260 1.06 -26.28 -4.61
C SER A 260 -0.33 -26.90 -4.48
N ASP A 261 -0.96 -26.72 -3.32
CA ASP A 261 -2.33 -27.14 -3.03
C ASP A 261 -3.32 -25.96 -3.06
N PHE A 262 -4.63 -26.26 -3.11
CA PHE A 262 -5.66 -25.22 -3.19
C PHE A 262 -5.71 -24.31 -1.97
N LEU A 263 -5.32 -24.77 -0.77
CA LEU A 263 -5.25 -23.92 0.43
C LEU A 263 -4.11 -22.91 0.31
N SER A 264 -2.93 -23.36 -0.15
CA SER A 264 -1.77 -22.52 -0.42
C SER A 264 -2.06 -21.49 -1.51
N LYS A 265 -2.67 -21.92 -2.62
CA LYS A 265 -3.12 -21.01 -3.70
C LYS A 265 -4.11 -19.98 -3.18
N THR A 266 -5.13 -20.41 -2.45
CA THR A 266 -6.13 -19.51 -1.85
C THR A 266 -5.50 -18.51 -0.88
N SER A 267 -4.54 -18.96 -0.07
CA SER A 267 -3.78 -18.08 0.84
C SER A 267 -3.02 -17.01 0.07
N SER A 268 -2.35 -17.40 -1.01
CA SER A 268 -1.60 -16.50 -1.89
C SER A 268 -2.52 -15.48 -2.56
N GLU A 269 -3.68 -15.91 -3.07
CA GLU A 269 -4.67 -14.99 -3.67
C GLU A 269 -5.23 -14.01 -2.64
N ILE A 270 -5.54 -14.44 -1.42
CA ILE A 270 -5.99 -13.53 -0.35
C ILE A 270 -4.87 -12.54 0.00
N MET A 271 -3.63 -13.00 0.13
CA MET A 271 -2.48 -12.12 0.38
C MET A 271 -2.28 -11.09 -0.75
N HIS A 272 -2.44 -11.52 -2.01
CA HIS A 272 -2.39 -10.62 -3.16
C HIS A 272 -3.45 -9.52 -3.05
N GLU A 273 -4.70 -9.86 -2.72
CA GLU A 273 -5.75 -8.86 -2.48
C GLU A 273 -5.43 -7.94 -1.29
N MET A 274 -4.84 -8.48 -0.21
CA MET A 274 -4.43 -7.68 0.95
C MET A 274 -3.34 -6.67 0.58
N VAL A 275 -2.33 -7.07 -0.19
CA VAL A 275 -1.27 -6.16 -0.68
C VAL A 275 -1.86 -5.13 -1.63
N GLY A 276 -2.68 -5.57 -2.60
CA GLY A 276 -3.36 -4.69 -3.54
C GLY A 276 -4.22 -3.64 -2.84
N THR A 277 -4.93 -4.04 -1.79
CA THR A 277 -5.68 -3.11 -0.93
C THR A 277 -4.77 -2.05 -0.33
N LEU A 278 -3.65 -2.44 0.30
CA LEU A 278 -2.73 -1.46 0.92
C LEU A 278 -2.16 -0.49 -0.12
N ILE A 279 -1.88 -0.96 -1.34
CA ILE A 279 -1.40 -0.13 -2.44
C ILE A 279 -2.49 0.81 -2.98
N SER A 280 -3.76 0.42 -2.93
CA SER A 280 -4.86 1.25 -3.43
C SER A 280 -5.35 2.30 -2.43
N LEU A 281 -4.94 2.23 -1.15
CA LEU A 281 -5.40 3.17 -0.13
C LEU A 281 -5.02 4.62 -0.45
N PRO A 282 -5.93 5.59 -0.22
CA PRO A 282 -5.70 7.00 -0.51
C PRO A 282 -4.90 7.70 0.60
N TYR A 283 -3.68 7.22 0.88
CA TYR A 283 -2.83 7.73 1.97
C TYR A 283 -2.64 9.24 1.92
N PHE A 284 -2.39 9.80 0.74
CA PHE A 284 -2.13 11.22 0.56
C PHE A 284 -3.37 12.07 0.86
N SER A 285 -4.55 11.67 0.38
CA SER A 285 -5.80 12.36 0.71
C SER A 285 -6.09 12.35 2.21
N TYR A 286 -5.75 11.27 2.91
CA TYR A 286 -5.86 11.22 4.38
C TYR A 286 -4.85 12.14 5.08
N LEU A 287 -3.62 12.24 4.59
CA LEU A 287 -2.64 13.20 5.10
C LEU A 287 -3.10 14.64 4.90
N GLU A 288 -3.66 14.98 3.73
CA GLU A 288 -4.20 16.32 3.46
C GLU A 288 -5.35 16.66 4.42
N LYS A 289 -6.31 15.74 4.60
CA LYS A 289 -7.42 15.88 5.56
C LYS A 289 -6.89 16.09 6.99
N HIS A 290 -5.86 15.35 7.39
CA HIS A 290 -5.25 15.46 8.72
C HIS A 290 -4.56 16.82 8.93
N GLN A 291 -3.82 17.32 7.93
CA GLN A 291 -3.18 18.63 7.99
C GLN A 291 -4.20 19.78 8.08
N GLN A 292 -5.27 19.73 7.28
CA GLN A 292 -6.34 20.73 7.30
C GLN A 292 -7.07 20.80 8.64
N LYS A 293 -7.25 19.66 9.32
CA LYS A 293 -7.84 19.62 10.68
C LYS A 293 -6.92 20.29 11.71
N ASN A 294 -5.62 20.09 11.62
CA ASN A 294 -4.65 20.64 12.57
C ASN A 294 -4.33 22.12 12.36
N THR A 295 -4.66 22.71 11.21
CA THR A 295 -4.48 24.14 10.93
C THR A 295 -5.71 24.99 11.30
N ARG A 296 -6.85 24.36 11.59
CA ARG A 296 -8.10 25.03 11.99
C ARG A 296 -8.31 25.10 13.51
N ASN A 297 -7.44 24.45 14.27
CA ASN A 297 -7.39 24.50 15.74
C ASN A 297 -6.21 25.35 16.18
#